data_AF-A0A962NYQ2-F1
#
_entry.id   AF-A0A962NYQ2-F1
#
_cell.length_a   1.000
_cell.length_b   1.000
_cell.length_c   1.000
_cell.angle_alpha   90.00
_cell.angle_beta   90.00
_cell.angle_gamma   90.00
#
_symmetry.space_group_name_H-M   'P 1'
#
loop_
_entity.id
_entity.type
_entity.pdbx_description
1 polymer ?
#
loop_
_entity_poly.entity_id
_entity_poly.type
_entity_poly.pdbx_seq_one_letter_code
_entity_poly.pdbx_strand_id
1 'polypeptide(L)'
;TDDSVNDLYQQAMRELVTIQSCPSPVDYALPPYDSTRLMTEMALLKDWFIAQYLNLSITPEEIELLDSTCQHIADEVAKQPNVFVHRDYHSRNLMIVDSHTLGVIDFQDAVTGAITYDLVSLLRDAYVEWPQARVVAWVEDFRQLLQQHGQIAQVDAAQFLQWFDYMGAQRHLKVVGIFARLSLRDGKHGYLNDIPLVFKYLLNELKDYAPLQPLYQWLCERIVPVYLIKNPTATAMLEAHSV
;
A
#
# COMPACT_ATOMS: atom_id res chain seq x y z
N THR A 1 17.01 -7.27 -17.60
CA THR A 1 18.07 -7.78 -16.71
C THR A 1 17.86 -7.18 -15.32
N ASP A 2 18.53 -7.66 -14.28
CA ASP A 2 18.44 -7.03 -12.96
C ASP A 2 18.84 -5.54 -13.01
N ASP A 3 19.87 -5.21 -13.80
CA ASP A 3 20.32 -3.82 -13.98
C ASP A 3 19.26 -2.94 -14.64
N SER A 4 18.56 -3.43 -15.67
CA SER A 4 17.50 -2.66 -16.32
C SER A 4 16.31 -2.39 -15.41
N VAL A 5 16.03 -3.28 -14.45
CA VAL A 5 14.96 -3.08 -13.47
C VAL A 5 15.34 -1.97 -12.50
N ASN A 6 16.56 -2.03 -11.93
CA ASN A 6 17.04 -0.99 -11.03
C ASN A 6 16.98 0.38 -11.69
N ASP A 7 17.46 0.51 -12.93
CA ASP A 7 17.45 1.77 -13.65
C ASP A 7 16.04 2.34 -13.86
N LEU A 8 15.06 1.48 -14.19
CA LEU A 8 13.67 1.89 -14.39
C LEU A 8 13.00 2.32 -13.08
N TYR A 9 13.23 1.60 -11.98
CA TYR A 9 12.70 1.96 -10.67
C TYR A 9 13.32 3.26 -10.15
N GLN A 10 14.62 3.47 -10.38
CA GLN A 10 15.29 4.74 -10.07
C GLN A 10 14.74 5.91 -10.90
N GLN A 11 14.43 5.67 -12.19
CA GLN A 11 13.76 6.68 -13.02
C GLN A 11 12.36 7.01 -12.50
N ALA A 12 11.55 6.00 -12.15
CA ALA A 12 10.22 6.19 -11.58
C ALA A 12 10.27 6.97 -10.26
N MET A 13 11.24 6.66 -9.38
CA MET A 13 11.43 7.38 -8.13
C MET A 13 11.80 8.86 -8.35
N ARG A 14 12.68 9.17 -9.32
CA ARG A 14 13.01 10.56 -9.68
C ARG A 14 11.81 11.31 -10.27
N GLU A 15 11.02 10.64 -11.10
CA GLU A 15 9.78 11.22 -11.64
C GLU A 15 8.77 11.50 -10.51
N LEU A 16 8.65 10.59 -9.53
CA LEU A 16 7.79 10.78 -8.38
C LEU A 16 8.22 11.97 -7.51
N VAL A 17 9.52 12.15 -7.24
CA VAL A 17 10.06 13.35 -6.56
C VAL A 17 9.67 14.63 -7.32
N THR A 18 9.75 14.61 -8.65
CA THR A 18 9.36 15.73 -9.52
C THR A 18 7.87 16.04 -9.37
N ILE A 19 7.01 15.03 -9.48
CA ILE A 19 5.54 15.15 -9.30
C ILE A 19 5.21 15.70 -7.91
N GLN A 20 5.86 15.20 -6.86
CA GLN A 20 5.65 15.64 -5.47
C GLN A 20 6.11 17.09 -5.23
N SER A 21 7.00 17.62 -6.07
CA SER A 21 7.46 19.01 -6.01
C SER A 21 6.54 19.99 -6.73
N CYS A 22 5.56 19.50 -7.50
CA CYS A 22 4.65 20.36 -8.24
C CYS A 22 3.76 21.15 -7.27
N PRO A 23 3.70 22.49 -7.39
CA PRO A 23 2.81 23.28 -6.55
C PRO A 23 1.36 22.96 -6.90
N SER A 24 0.48 23.00 -5.90
CA SER A 24 -0.96 22.91 -6.13
C SER A 24 -1.42 24.01 -7.10
N PRO A 25 -2.24 23.70 -8.11
CA PRO A 25 -2.82 24.71 -8.99
C PRO A 25 -3.62 25.73 -8.18
N VAL A 26 -3.48 27.01 -8.50
CA VAL A 26 -4.16 28.11 -7.79
C VAL A 26 -5.68 27.95 -7.83
N ASP A 27 -6.22 27.45 -8.94
CA ASP A 27 -7.66 27.33 -9.18
C ASP A 27 -8.22 25.92 -8.92
N TYR A 28 -7.38 24.98 -8.46
CA TYR A 28 -7.79 23.60 -8.21
C TYR A 28 -7.00 22.97 -7.06
N ALA A 29 -7.60 23.00 -5.87
CA ALA A 29 -7.07 22.29 -4.71
C ALA A 29 -7.42 20.80 -4.79
N LEU A 30 -6.40 19.94 -4.74
CA LEU A 30 -6.61 18.50 -4.69
C LEU A 30 -7.33 18.10 -3.40
N PRO A 31 -8.27 17.15 -3.45
CA PRO A 31 -8.94 16.65 -2.24
C PRO A 31 -7.94 16.13 -1.21
N PRO A 32 -8.15 16.33 0.09
CA PRO A 32 -7.30 15.75 1.12
C PRO A 32 -7.47 14.22 1.16
N TYR A 33 -6.38 13.54 1.48
CA TYR A 33 -6.34 12.12 1.81
C TYR A 33 -6.09 11.97 3.31
N ASP A 34 -7.08 12.40 4.08
CA ASP A 34 -7.04 12.50 5.53
C ASP A 34 -7.45 11.21 6.26
N SER A 35 -7.32 11.22 7.59
CA SER A 35 -7.66 10.08 8.45
C SER A 35 -9.08 9.55 8.20
N THR A 36 -10.07 10.43 7.98
CA THR A 36 -11.45 10.00 7.67
C THR A 36 -11.52 9.19 6.38
N ARG A 37 -10.82 9.63 5.33
CA ARG A 37 -10.76 8.91 4.06
C ARG A 37 -9.96 7.61 4.17
N LEU A 38 -8.84 7.61 4.90
CA LEU A 38 -8.05 6.40 5.17
C LEU A 38 -8.88 5.33 5.88
N MET A 39 -9.59 5.72 6.93
CA MET A 39 -10.47 4.83 7.71
C MET A 39 -11.61 4.26 6.87
N THR A 40 -12.27 5.12 6.07
CA THR A 40 -13.34 4.69 5.16
C THR A 40 -12.83 3.66 4.14
N GLU A 41 -11.62 3.84 3.62
CA GLU A 41 -11.04 2.91 2.65
C GLU A 41 -10.55 1.60 3.29
N MET A 42 -10.01 1.62 4.51
CA MET A 42 -9.62 0.40 5.24
C MET A 42 -10.82 -0.45 5.67
N ALA A 43 -11.98 0.17 5.94
CA ALA A 43 -13.22 -0.54 6.27
C ALA A 43 -13.68 -1.51 5.17
N LEU A 44 -13.19 -1.33 3.93
CA LEU A 44 -13.46 -2.27 2.82
C LEU A 44 -12.98 -3.69 3.13
N LEU A 45 -11.96 -3.88 3.97
CA LEU A 45 -11.53 -5.21 4.40
C LEU A 45 -12.68 -5.94 5.11
N LYS A 46 -13.29 -5.33 6.14
CA LYS A 46 -14.36 -5.97 6.90
C LYS A 46 -15.65 -6.08 6.09
N ASP A 47 -16.00 -5.04 5.34
CA ASP A 47 -17.29 -4.96 4.64
C ASP A 47 -17.36 -5.85 3.38
N TRP A 48 -16.27 -5.96 2.63
CA TRP A 48 -16.25 -6.66 1.35
C TRP A 48 -15.47 -7.96 1.38
N PHE A 49 -14.27 -7.95 1.96
CA PHE A 49 -13.45 -9.16 1.98
C PHE A 49 -13.95 -10.15 3.04
N ILE A 50 -14.07 -9.73 4.29
CA ILE A 50 -14.45 -10.64 5.39
C ILE A 50 -15.94 -11.00 5.33
N ALA A 51 -16.81 -10.00 5.38
CA ALA A 51 -18.25 -10.25 5.47
C ALA A 51 -18.83 -10.87 4.21
N GLN A 52 -18.46 -10.39 3.02
CA GLN A 52 -19.08 -10.82 1.77
C GLN A 52 -18.28 -11.89 1.03
N TYR A 53 -16.96 -11.70 0.84
CA TYR A 53 -16.17 -12.65 0.07
C TYR A 53 -15.86 -13.93 0.85
N LEU A 54 -15.43 -13.82 2.11
CA LEU A 54 -15.23 -14.99 2.98
C LEU A 54 -16.53 -15.53 3.59
N ASN A 55 -17.62 -14.76 3.54
CA ASN A 55 -18.88 -15.08 4.22
C ASN A 55 -18.66 -15.37 5.72
N LEU A 56 -17.82 -14.55 6.35
CA LEU A 56 -17.41 -14.71 7.74
C LEU A 56 -17.95 -13.55 8.58
N SER A 57 -18.66 -13.88 9.66
CA SER A 57 -19.00 -12.90 10.69
C SER A 57 -17.89 -12.81 11.73
N ILE A 58 -17.60 -11.58 12.15
CA ILE A 58 -16.62 -11.27 13.20
C ILE A 58 -17.34 -10.67 14.41
N THR A 59 -16.81 -10.87 15.61
CA THR A 59 -17.43 -10.42 16.87
C THR A 59 -17.25 -8.91 17.06
N PRO A 60 -18.02 -8.28 17.96
CA PRO A 60 -17.81 -6.87 18.31
C PRO A 60 -16.37 -6.56 18.76
N GLU A 61 -15.74 -7.48 19.50
CA GLU A 61 -14.36 -7.34 19.96
C GLU A 61 -13.36 -7.39 18.81
N GLU A 62 -13.58 -8.24 17.80
CA GLU A 62 -12.77 -8.31 16.58
C GLU A 62 -12.93 -7.04 15.72
N ILE A 63 -14.14 -6.47 15.68
CA ILE A 63 -14.40 -5.18 15.00
C ILE A 63 -13.65 -4.05 15.72
N GLU A 64 -13.71 -4.00 17.05
CA GLU A 64 -13.01 -2.97 17.82
C GLU A 64 -11.48 -3.08 17.70
N LEU A 65 -10.94 -4.30 17.69
CA LEU A 65 -9.53 -4.55 17.38
C LEU A 65 -9.15 -4.00 16.00
N LEU A 66 -9.93 -4.32 14.97
CA LEU A 66 -9.65 -3.86 13.61
C LEU A 66 -9.75 -2.33 13.50
N ASP A 67 -10.81 -1.73 14.04
CA ASP A 67 -11.06 -0.29 13.93
C ASP A 67 -10.03 0.53 14.72
N SER A 68 -9.66 0.09 15.92
CA SER A 68 -8.61 0.74 16.72
C SER A 68 -7.23 0.63 16.07
N THR A 69 -6.90 -0.52 15.47
CA THR A 69 -5.65 -0.69 14.73
C THR A 69 -5.62 0.17 13.46
N CYS A 70 -6.74 0.23 12.72
CA CYS A 70 -6.89 1.12 11.57
C CYS A 70 -6.71 2.59 11.97
N GLN A 71 -7.26 3.01 13.12
CA GLN A 71 -7.07 4.37 13.61
C GLN A 71 -5.61 4.66 13.93
N HIS A 72 -4.92 3.74 14.62
CA HIS A 72 -3.49 3.86 14.88
C HIS A 72 -2.67 3.97 13.58
N ILE A 73 -2.99 3.16 12.57
CA ILE A 73 -2.35 3.27 11.24
C ILE A 73 -2.58 4.64 10.62
N ALA A 74 -3.82 5.15 10.65
CA ALA A 74 -4.15 6.46 10.12
C ALA A 74 -3.42 7.60 10.84
N ASP A 75 -3.26 7.49 12.17
CA ASP A 75 -2.53 8.47 12.99
C ASP A 75 -1.03 8.46 12.67
N GLU A 76 -0.42 7.29 12.44
CA GLU A 76 0.98 7.20 11.99
C GLU A 76 1.18 7.75 10.58
N VAL A 77 0.25 7.49 9.66
CA VAL A 77 0.26 8.06 8.30
C VAL A 77 0.14 9.58 8.35
N ALA A 78 -0.68 10.13 9.24
CA ALA A 78 -0.89 11.57 9.38
C ALA A 78 0.35 12.35 9.88
N LYS A 79 1.38 11.66 10.41
CA LYS A 79 2.66 12.28 10.80
C LYS A 79 3.56 12.60 9.61
N GLN A 80 3.27 12.04 8.44
CA GLN A 80 4.06 12.24 7.23
C GLN A 80 3.77 13.60 6.60
N PRO A 81 4.76 14.22 5.93
CA PRO A 81 4.51 15.37 5.07
C PRO A 81 3.48 15.04 3.99
N ASN A 82 2.60 16.01 3.70
CA ASN A 82 1.62 15.88 2.63
C ASN A 82 2.16 16.44 1.32
N VAL A 83 1.96 15.70 0.24
CA VAL A 83 2.41 16.00 -1.13
C VAL A 83 1.32 15.63 -2.13
N PHE A 84 1.54 15.93 -3.41
CA PHE A 84 0.76 15.35 -4.49
C PHE A 84 0.87 13.82 -4.46
N VAL A 85 -0.27 13.14 -4.44
CA VAL A 85 -0.38 11.69 -4.51
C VAL A 85 -1.22 11.31 -5.73
N HIS A 86 -0.59 10.60 -6.67
CA HIS A 86 -1.22 10.06 -7.88
C HIS A 86 -2.22 8.95 -7.57
N ARG A 87 -2.00 8.20 -6.48
CA ARG A 87 -2.77 7.05 -5.97
C ARG A 87 -2.58 5.73 -6.72
N ASP A 88 -2.47 5.80 -8.04
CA ASP A 88 -2.28 4.65 -8.92
C ASP A 88 -0.89 4.63 -9.60
N TYR A 89 0.14 5.08 -8.86
CA TYR A 89 1.54 5.09 -9.30
C TYR A 89 2.17 3.70 -9.19
N HIS A 90 1.73 2.77 -10.04
CA HIS A 90 2.23 1.40 -10.11
C HIS A 90 2.70 1.04 -11.51
N SER A 91 3.40 -0.09 -11.66
CA SER A 91 4.11 -0.45 -12.90
C SER A 91 3.26 -0.39 -14.17
N ARG A 92 1.95 -0.69 -14.10
CA ARG A 92 1.03 -0.65 -15.26
C ARG A 92 0.68 0.74 -15.77
N ASN A 93 0.87 1.78 -14.96
CA ASN A 93 0.56 3.17 -15.28
C ASN A 93 1.83 3.98 -15.62
N LEU A 94 2.98 3.31 -15.70
CA LEU A 94 4.27 3.88 -16.08
C LEU A 94 4.66 3.37 -17.47
N MET A 95 4.73 4.27 -18.44
CA MET A 95 5.00 3.95 -19.85
C MET A 95 6.42 4.39 -20.19
N ILE A 96 7.21 3.48 -20.78
CA ILE A 96 8.51 3.84 -21.34
C ILE A 96 8.24 4.54 -22.67
N VAL A 97 8.45 5.86 -22.73
CA VAL A 97 8.21 6.66 -23.94
C VAL A 97 9.46 6.65 -24.82
N ASP A 98 10.63 6.79 -24.21
CA ASP A 98 11.94 6.56 -24.83
C ASP A 98 12.95 6.07 -23.76
N SER A 99 14.24 6.01 -24.09
CA SER A 99 15.27 5.47 -23.19
C SER A 99 15.47 6.27 -21.89
N HIS A 100 14.90 7.47 -21.77
CA HIS A 100 15.14 8.36 -20.64
C HIS A 100 13.87 8.96 -20.03
N THR A 101 12.69 8.69 -20.59
CA THR A 101 11.44 9.33 -20.15
C THR A 101 10.35 8.32 -19.82
N LEU A 102 9.69 8.55 -18.68
CA LEU A 102 8.52 7.81 -18.23
C LEU A 102 7.28 8.69 -18.43
N GLY A 103 6.32 8.17 -19.19
CA GLY A 103 4.97 8.70 -19.24
C GLY A 103 4.16 8.17 -18.06
N VAL A 104 3.48 9.06 -17.35
CA VAL A 104 2.61 8.72 -16.22
C VAL A 104 1.16 8.99 -16.61
N ILE A 105 0.29 7.98 -16.46
CA ILE A 105 -1.13 8.06 -16.83
C ILE A 105 -2.03 7.73 -15.63
N ASP A 106 -3.33 7.99 -15.76
CA ASP A 106 -4.36 7.65 -14.76
C ASP A 106 -4.33 8.53 -13.49
N PHE A 107 -3.97 9.82 -13.65
CA PHE A 107 -3.78 10.79 -12.56
C PHE A 107 -5.07 11.52 -12.13
N GLN A 108 -6.24 11.22 -12.69
CA GLN A 108 -7.48 11.97 -12.44
C GLN A 108 -8.00 11.86 -11.00
N ASP A 109 -7.62 10.80 -10.27
CA ASP A 109 -8.03 10.58 -8.89
C ASP A 109 -7.05 11.17 -7.86
N ALA A 110 -6.10 12.00 -8.31
CA ALA A 110 -5.05 12.55 -7.47
C ALA A 110 -5.58 13.29 -6.22
N VAL A 111 -4.78 13.23 -5.16
CA VAL A 111 -5.10 13.79 -3.83
C VAL A 111 -3.88 14.46 -3.21
N THR A 112 -4.10 15.21 -2.14
CA THR A 112 -3.02 15.65 -1.23
C THR A 112 -2.91 14.65 -0.08
N GLY A 113 -1.78 13.95 0.05
CA GLY A 113 -1.62 12.90 1.05
C GLY A 113 -0.18 12.56 1.39
N ALA A 114 0.01 11.51 2.19
CA ALA A 114 1.30 11.13 2.76
C ALA A 114 2.39 10.85 1.69
N ILE A 115 3.60 11.36 1.94
CA ILE A 115 4.74 11.33 1.00
C ILE A 115 5.17 9.94 0.53
N THR A 116 4.86 8.90 1.30
CA THR A 116 5.23 7.52 0.95
C THR A 116 4.17 6.78 0.13
N TYR A 117 2.97 7.34 -0.09
CA TYR A 117 1.85 6.61 -0.69
C TYR A 117 2.16 6.00 -2.06
N ASP A 118 2.65 6.83 -2.97
CA ASP A 118 2.97 6.40 -4.34
C ASP A 118 4.23 5.54 -4.38
N LEU A 119 5.17 5.73 -3.44
CA LEU A 119 6.32 4.84 -3.31
C LEU A 119 5.88 3.42 -2.92
N VAL A 120 4.93 3.29 -1.97
CA VAL A 120 4.32 2.01 -1.62
C VAL A 120 3.63 1.41 -2.85
N SER A 121 2.85 2.20 -3.59
CA SER A 121 2.19 1.75 -4.81
C SER A 121 3.17 1.18 -5.85
N LEU A 122 4.37 1.75 -5.94
CA LEU A 122 5.43 1.32 -6.85
C LEU A 122 6.19 0.07 -6.37
N LEU A 123 6.59 0.06 -5.09
CA LEU A 123 7.51 -0.94 -4.53
C LEU A 123 6.81 -2.15 -3.90
N ARG A 124 5.52 -2.02 -3.58
CA ARG A 124 4.62 -3.09 -3.09
C ARG A 124 3.45 -3.28 -4.06
N ASP A 125 3.77 -3.27 -5.35
CA ASP A 125 2.79 -3.46 -6.41
C ASP A 125 2.12 -4.84 -6.30
N ALA A 126 0.79 -4.90 -6.47
CA ALA A 126 0.01 -6.13 -6.37
C ALA A 126 0.33 -7.15 -7.48
N TYR A 127 1.09 -6.75 -8.51
CA TYR A 127 1.37 -7.58 -9.68
C TYR A 127 2.82 -8.08 -9.75
N VAL A 128 3.73 -7.56 -8.93
CA VAL A 128 5.15 -7.95 -8.95
C VAL A 128 5.73 -7.98 -7.54
N GLU A 129 6.45 -9.06 -7.23
CA GLU A 129 7.16 -9.20 -5.97
C GLU A 129 8.67 -9.03 -6.17
N TRP A 130 9.27 -8.13 -5.39
CA TRP A 130 10.71 -7.91 -5.34
C TRP A 130 11.31 -8.43 -4.02
N PRO A 131 12.58 -8.88 -4.02
CA PRO A 131 13.27 -9.27 -2.80
C PRO A 131 13.26 -8.14 -1.75
N GLN A 132 12.98 -8.48 -0.49
CA GLN A 132 12.85 -7.50 0.60
C GLN A 132 14.07 -6.56 0.71
N ALA A 133 15.28 -7.11 0.62
CA ALA A 133 16.52 -6.33 0.69
C ALA A 133 16.62 -5.27 -0.43
N ARG A 134 16.12 -5.58 -1.63
CA ARG A 134 16.08 -4.65 -2.76
C ARG A 134 15.07 -3.53 -2.50
N VAL A 135 13.90 -3.87 -1.98
CA VAL A 135 12.89 -2.86 -1.64
C VAL A 135 13.37 -1.92 -0.54
N VAL A 136 14.00 -2.43 0.51
CA VAL A 136 14.59 -1.59 1.58
C VAL A 136 15.65 -0.65 1.03
N ALA A 137 16.50 -1.12 0.10
CA ALA A 137 17.48 -0.27 -0.56
C ALA A 137 16.81 0.86 -1.39
N TRP A 138 15.76 0.54 -2.16
CA TRP A 138 15.02 1.56 -2.92
C TRP A 138 14.28 2.56 -2.04
N VAL A 139 13.74 2.13 -0.89
CA VAL A 139 13.13 3.03 0.10
C VAL A 139 14.17 4.02 0.63
N GLU A 140 15.39 3.54 0.91
CA GLU A 140 16.49 4.39 1.35
C GLU A 140 16.95 5.35 0.24
N ASP A 141 17.07 4.88 -1.00
CA ASP A 141 17.40 5.74 -2.16
C ASP A 141 16.37 6.87 -2.31
N PHE A 142 15.08 6.55 -2.21
CA PHE A 142 14.02 7.55 -2.29
C PHE A 142 14.10 8.56 -1.14
N ARG A 143 14.33 8.10 0.10
CA ARG A 143 14.54 8.99 1.26
C ARG A 143 15.69 9.97 1.01
N GLN A 144 16.81 9.48 0.49
CA GLN A 144 17.96 10.31 0.16
C GLN A 144 17.64 11.32 -0.94
N LEU A 145 16.93 10.92 -1.99
CA LEU A 145 16.49 11.80 -3.07
C LEU A 145 15.59 12.93 -2.52
N LEU A 146 14.59 12.61 -1.69
CA LEU A 146 13.71 13.60 -1.07
C LEU A 146 14.50 14.62 -0.22
N GLN A 147 15.52 14.16 0.52
CA GLN A 147 16.39 15.03 1.32
C GLN A 147 17.27 15.93 0.46
N GLN A 148 17.85 15.39 -0.60
CA GLN A 148 18.69 16.15 -1.55
C GLN A 148 17.89 17.25 -2.25
N HIS A 149 16.60 17.00 -2.53
CA HIS A 149 15.68 17.97 -3.12
C HIS A 149 14.99 18.89 -2.08
N GLY A 150 15.29 18.73 -0.79
CA GLY A 150 14.72 19.56 0.28
C GLY A 150 13.23 19.36 0.53
N GLN A 151 12.63 18.26 0.06
CA GLN A 151 11.20 17.97 0.23
C GLN A 151 10.87 17.44 1.62
N ILE A 152 11.86 16.85 2.32
CA ILE A 152 11.73 16.44 3.72
C ILE A 152 12.88 16.97 4.55
N ALA A 153 12.62 17.14 5.85
CA ALA A 153 13.66 17.39 6.84
C ALA A 153 14.57 16.17 7.02
N GLN A 154 15.55 16.28 7.92
CA GLN A 154 16.40 15.14 8.32
C GLN A 154 15.57 14.10 9.08
N VAL A 155 14.96 13.17 8.33
CA VAL A 155 14.31 11.94 8.79
C VAL A 155 15.31 10.80 8.63
N ASP A 156 15.53 10.02 9.67
CA ASP A 156 16.43 8.86 9.58
C ASP A 156 15.81 7.70 8.78
N ALA A 157 16.64 6.74 8.39
CA ALA A 157 16.22 5.61 7.57
C ALA A 157 15.16 4.73 8.25
N ALA A 158 15.24 4.55 9.57
CA ALA A 158 14.31 3.70 10.31
C ALA A 158 12.92 4.34 10.39
N GLN A 159 12.85 5.66 10.63
CA GLN A 159 11.61 6.41 10.66
C GLN A 159 10.94 6.47 9.29
N PHE A 160 11.72 6.64 8.21
CA PHE A 160 11.17 6.65 6.86
C PHE A 160 10.66 5.27 6.42
N LEU A 161 11.40 4.20 6.77
CA LEU A 161 10.93 2.84 6.53
C LEU A 161 9.66 2.54 7.31
N GLN A 162 9.55 3.02 8.56
CA GLN A 162 8.31 2.93 9.32
C GLN A 162 7.15 3.67 8.63
N TRP A 163 7.37 4.88 8.12
CA TRP A 163 6.35 5.60 7.35
C TRP A 163 5.88 4.80 6.14
N PHE A 164 6.83 4.20 5.42
CA PHE A 164 6.55 3.34 4.27
C PHE A 164 5.73 2.11 4.66
N ASP A 165 6.08 1.40 5.73
CA ASP A 165 5.38 0.18 6.16
C ASP A 165 3.96 0.47 6.70
N TYR A 166 3.77 1.55 7.47
CA TYR A 166 2.42 1.96 7.93
C TYR A 166 1.52 2.39 6.76
N MET A 167 2.09 3.09 5.77
CA MET A 167 1.36 3.44 4.56
C MET A 167 1.05 2.20 3.70
N GLY A 168 1.97 1.23 3.67
CA GLY A 168 1.79 -0.12 3.14
C GLY A 168 0.58 -0.81 3.76
N ALA A 169 0.54 -0.91 5.09
CA ALA A 169 -0.53 -1.58 5.81
C ALA A 169 -1.89 -0.96 5.47
N GLN A 170 -2.00 0.37 5.50
CA GLN A 170 -3.21 1.08 5.11
C GLN A 170 -3.63 0.72 3.68
N ARG A 171 -2.69 0.79 2.72
CA ARG A 171 -2.96 0.55 1.31
C ARG A 171 -3.42 -0.89 1.09
N HIS A 172 -2.74 -1.87 1.67
CA HIS A 172 -3.09 -3.28 1.46
C HIS A 172 -4.39 -3.68 2.13
N LEU A 173 -4.72 -3.17 3.34
CA LEU A 173 -6.04 -3.34 3.96
C LEU A 173 -7.15 -2.89 3.01
N LYS A 174 -7.01 -1.69 2.44
CA LYS A 174 -7.91 -1.14 1.42
C LYS A 174 -7.97 -2.03 0.16
N VAL A 175 -6.81 -2.40 -0.40
CA VAL A 175 -6.74 -3.11 -1.69
C VAL A 175 -7.38 -4.49 -1.63
N VAL A 176 -7.17 -5.24 -0.55
CA VAL A 176 -7.85 -6.54 -0.33
C VAL A 176 -9.37 -6.37 -0.40
N GLY A 177 -9.90 -5.34 0.28
CA GLY A 177 -11.32 -4.99 0.23
C GLY A 177 -11.80 -4.55 -1.16
N ILE A 178 -11.01 -3.73 -1.87
CA ILE A 178 -11.33 -3.30 -3.24
C ILE A 178 -11.40 -4.48 -4.19
N PHE A 179 -10.44 -5.42 -4.15
CA PHE A 179 -10.42 -6.57 -5.04
C PHE A 179 -11.62 -7.49 -4.80
N ALA A 180 -11.98 -7.73 -3.54
CA ALA A 180 -13.21 -8.44 -3.19
C ALA A 180 -14.46 -7.72 -3.75
N ARG A 181 -14.56 -6.41 -3.56
CA ARG A 181 -15.67 -5.59 -4.07
C ARG A 181 -15.77 -5.63 -5.59
N LEU A 182 -14.67 -5.44 -6.30
CA LEU A 182 -14.62 -5.47 -7.77
C LEU A 182 -15.09 -6.83 -8.31
N SER A 183 -14.71 -7.91 -7.64
CA SER A 183 -15.15 -9.27 -7.99
C SER A 183 -16.65 -9.45 -7.76
N LEU A 184 -17.16 -9.10 -6.58
CA LEU A 184 -18.54 -9.37 -6.17
C LEU A 184 -19.57 -8.43 -6.82
N ARG A 185 -19.25 -7.13 -6.93
CA ARG A 185 -20.16 -6.10 -7.45
C ARG A 185 -20.04 -5.94 -8.96
N ASP A 186 -18.81 -5.94 -9.47
CA ASP A 186 -18.52 -5.54 -10.85
C ASP A 186 -18.15 -6.73 -11.76
N GLY A 187 -18.18 -7.97 -11.23
CA GLY A 187 -17.86 -9.19 -11.97
C GLY A 187 -16.39 -9.33 -12.40
N LYS A 188 -15.49 -8.49 -11.87
CA LYS A 188 -14.06 -8.47 -12.22
C LYS A 188 -13.28 -9.49 -11.40
N HIS A 189 -13.59 -10.77 -11.56
CA HIS A 189 -13.03 -11.86 -10.75
C HIS A 189 -11.50 -12.00 -10.84
N GLY A 190 -10.88 -11.50 -11.91
CA GLY A 190 -9.43 -11.56 -12.11
C GLY A 190 -8.62 -10.94 -10.96
N TYR A 191 -9.14 -9.91 -10.29
CA TYR A 191 -8.48 -9.26 -9.15
C TYR A 191 -8.33 -10.16 -7.92
N LEU A 192 -9.13 -11.23 -7.80
CA LEU A 192 -8.96 -12.19 -6.70
C LEU A 192 -7.62 -12.93 -6.78
N ASN A 193 -7.04 -13.06 -7.97
CA ASN A 193 -5.76 -13.74 -8.17
C ASN A 193 -4.58 -12.95 -7.57
N ASP A 194 -4.75 -11.64 -7.36
CA ASP A 194 -3.71 -10.76 -6.83
C ASP A 194 -3.78 -10.65 -5.28
N ILE A 195 -4.89 -11.07 -4.66
CA ILE A 195 -5.07 -11.04 -3.19
C ILE A 195 -3.96 -11.75 -2.43
N PRO A 196 -3.45 -12.94 -2.83
CA PRO A 196 -2.38 -13.61 -2.09
C PRO A 196 -1.15 -12.73 -1.88
N LEU A 197 -0.70 -12.00 -2.91
CA LEU A 197 0.49 -11.15 -2.81
C LEU A 197 0.22 -9.93 -1.95
N VAL A 198 -0.93 -9.29 -2.13
CA VAL A 198 -1.37 -8.15 -1.30
C VAL A 198 -1.44 -8.54 0.17
N PHE A 199 -1.98 -9.73 0.47
CA PHE A 199 -2.09 -10.22 1.84
C PHE A 199 -0.73 -10.56 2.44
N LYS A 200 0.20 -11.12 1.64
CA LYS A 200 1.58 -11.33 2.05
C LYS A 200 2.28 -10.01 2.40
N TYR A 201 2.09 -8.96 1.62
CA TYR A 201 2.63 -7.65 1.97
C TYR A 201 2.05 -7.10 3.26
N LEU A 202 0.72 -7.14 3.40
CA LEU A 202 0.04 -6.73 4.63
C LEU A 202 0.63 -7.43 5.86
N LEU A 203 0.76 -8.76 5.83
CA LEU A 203 1.32 -9.51 6.95
C LEU A 203 2.77 -9.10 7.27
N ASN A 204 3.57 -8.82 6.24
CA ASN A 204 4.94 -8.35 6.43
C ASN A 204 5.02 -6.93 7.02
N GLU A 205 4.07 -6.06 6.71
CA GLU A 205 4.01 -4.69 7.23
C GLU A 205 3.54 -4.64 8.68
N LEU A 206 2.78 -5.65 9.14
CA LEU A 206 2.29 -5.70 10.51
C LEU A 206 3.28 -6.41 11.47
N LYS A 207 4.02 -7.42 10.99
CA LYS A 207 4.73 -8.40 11.84
C LYS A 207 5.84 -7.82 12.73
N ASP A 208 6.42 -6.67 12.39
CA ASP A 208 7.58 -6.12 13.11
C ASP A 208 7.21 -4.95 14.04
N TYR A 209 5.93 -4.55 14.09
CA TYR A 209 5.46 -3.43 14.92
C TYR A 209 4.60 -3.91 16.07
N ALA A 210 5.05 -3.64 17.31
CA ALA A 210 4.33 -4.03 18.52
C ALA A 210 2.85 -3.56 18.56
N PRO A 211 2.51 -2.31 18.18
CA PRO A 211 1.11 -1.87 18.13
C PRO A 211 0.24 -2.63 17.13
N LEU A 212 0.85 -3.28 16.13
CA LEU A 212 0.16 -3.99 15.05
C LEU A 212 0.09 -5.51 15.26
N GLN A 213 0.80 -6.04 16.27
CA GLN A 213 0.82 -7.46 16.58
C GLN A 213 -0.56 -8.07 16.83
N PRO A 214 -1.49 -7.41 17.56
CA PRO A 214 -2.82 -7.96 17.77
C PRO A 214 -3.58 -8.19 16.45
N LEU A 215 -3.49 -7.24 15.50
CA LEU A 215 -4.10 -7.41 14.18
C LEU A 215 -3.37 -8.49 13.36
N TYR A 216 -2.04 -8.53 13.39
CA TYR A 216 -1.25 -9.56 12.71
C TYR A 216 -1.66 -10.97 13.15
N GLN A 217 -1.70 -11.22 14.47
CA GLN A 217 -2.08 -12.51 15.02
C GLN A 217 -3.52 -12.88 14.65
N TRP A 218 -4.44 -11.93 14.79
CA TRP A 218 -5.84 -12.15 14.40
C TRP A 218 -5.99 -12.50 12.91
N LEU A 219 -5.27 -11.81 12.01
CA LEU A 219 -5.27 -12.16 10.59
C LEU A 219 -4.74 -13.58 10.36
N CYS A 220 -3.61 -13.95 10.97
CA CYS A 220 -2.98 -15.26 10.79
C CYS A 220 -3.80 -16.41 11.36
N GLU A 221 -4.43 -16.24 12.52
CA GLU A 221 -5.15 -17.31 13.23
C GLU A 221 -6.60 -17.43 12.77
N ARG A 222 -7.24 -16.32 12.37
CA ARG A 222 -8.68 -16.28 12.09
C ARG A 222 -9.00 -16.12 10.61
N ILE A 223 -8.32 -15.22 9.91
CA ILE A 223 -8.70 -14.78 8.56
C ILE A 223 -8.00 -15.59 7.48
N VAL A 224 -6.67 -15.75 7.57
CA VAL A 224 -5.85 -16.50 6.62
C VAL A 224 -6.34 -17.94 6.47
N PRO A 225 -6.64 -18.71 7.54
CA PRO A 225 -7.07 -20.09 7.38
C PRO A 225 -8.40 -20.20 6.62
N VAL A 226 -9.35 -19.30 6.89
CA VAL A 226 -10.63 -19.25 6.17
C VAL A 226 -10.42 -18.89 4.69
N TYR A 227 -9.53 -17.94 4.41
CA TYR A 227 -9.16 -17.58 3.05
C TYR A 227 -8.51 -18.74 2.29
N LEU A 228 -7.60 -19.49 2.93
CA LEU A 228 -6.90 -20.64 2.32
C LEU A 228 -7.84 -21.82 2.07
N ILE A 229 -8.84 -22.07 2.92
CA ILE A 229 -9.89 -23.06 2.63
C ILE A 229 -10.64 -22.69 1.34
N LYS A 230 -10.94 -21.40 1.16
CA LYS A 230 -11.63 -20.90 -0.05
C LYS A 230 -10.70 -20.84 -1.26
N ASN A 231 -9.39 -20.61 -1.05
CA ASN A 231 -8.39 -20.41 -2.11
C ASN A 231 -7.11 -21.24 -1.84
N PRO A 232 -7.15 -22.57 -1.97
CA PRO A 232 -6.04 -23.44 -1.58
C PRO A 232 -4.74 -23.18 -2.35
N THR A 233 -4.82 -22.62 -3.56
CA THR A 233 -3.64 -22.28 -4.38
C THR A 233 -2.79 -21.15 -3.80
N ALA A 234 -3.33 -20.36 -2.85
CA ALA A 234 -2.60 -19.28 -2.19
C ALA A 234 -1.66 -19.78 -1.07
N THR A 235 -1.75 -21.05 -0.69
CA THR A 235 -1.04 -21.63 0.46
C THR A 235 0.47 -21.41 0.38
N ALA A 236 1.11 -21.75 -0.76
CA ALA A 236 2.56 -21.57 -0.93
C ALA A 236 3.05 -20.12 -0.74
N MET A 237 2.18 -19.13 -0.95
CA MET A 237 2.52 -17.71 -0.76
C MET A 237 2.35 -17.24 0.69
N LEU A 238 1.42 -17.84 1.43
CA LEU A 238 1.05 -17.44 2.80
C LEU A 238 1.52 -18.41 3.89
N GLU A 239 2.15 -19.52 3.52
CA GLU A 239 2.68 -20.55 4.44
C GLU A 239 3.66 -19.97 5.47
N ALA A 240 4.50 -19.01 5.10
CA ALA A 240 5.45 -18.37 6.02
C ALA A 240 4.78 -17.63 7.19
N HIS A 241 3.47 -17.38 7.10
CA HIS A 241 2.66 -16.70 8.11
C HIS A 241 1.52 -17.57 8.66
N SER A 242 1.37 -18.80 8.17
CA SER A 242 0.35 -19.73 8.65
C SER A 242 0.93 -20.52 9.82
N VAL A 243 0.36 -20.36 11.02
CA VAL A 243 0.74 -21.09 12.24
C VAL A 243 -0.11 -22.35 12.38
#